data_AF-A0A7C4H5Z2-F1
#
_entry.id   AF-A0A7C4H5Z2-F1
#
_cell.length_a   1.000
_cell.length_b   1.000
_cell.length_c   1.000
_cell.angle_alpha   90.00
_cell.angle_beta   90.00
_cell.angle_gamma   90.00
#
_symmetry.space_group_name_H-M   'P 1'
#
loop_
_entity.id
_entity.type
_entity.pdbx_description
1 polymer ?
#
loop_
_entity_poly.entity_id
_entity_poly.type
_entity_poly.pdbx_seq_one_letter_code
_entity_poly.pdbx_strand_id
1 'polypeptide(L)'
;MYALEGKKCLYISFYEDKEKLFMNMRRLGMNLREVEDRGTMTYIKLPVTSTEELLNAIAEPSIRDAYAVVVIDSINIVLELVEKKSNKELSF
;
A
#
# COMPACT_ATOMS: atom_id res chain seq x y z
N MET A 1 15.19 -4.44 5.04
CA MET A 1 13.99 -3.69 4.62
C MET A 1 14.43 -2.68 3.57
N TYR A 2 13.90 -2.74 2.34
CA TYR A 2 14.38 -1.93 1.20
C TYR A 2 14.44 -0.41 1.47
N ALA A 3 13.53 0.09 2.30
CA ALA A 3 13.53 1.50 2.69
C ALA A 3 14.76 1.88 3.56
N LEU A 4 15.30 0.95 4.36
CA LEU A 4 16.56 1.17 5.11
C LEU A 4 17.78 1.25 4.19
N GLU A 5 17.69 0.69 2.99
CA GLU A 5 18.71 0.79 1.93
C GLU A 5 18.54 2.09 1.10
N GLY A 6 17.64 2.98 1.49
CA GLY A 6 17.38 4.24 0.79
C GLY A 6 16.46 4.12 -0.42
N LYS A 7 15.88 2.95 -0.70
CA LYS A 7 14.95 2.78 -1.81
C LYS A 7 13.58 3.31 -1.43
N LYS A 8 12.96 4.07 -2.35
CA LYS A 8 11.61 4.60 -2.14
C LYS A 8 10.59 3.46 -2.05
N CYS A 9 9.83 3.43 -0.96
CA CYS A 9 8.77 2.45 -0.72
C CYS A 9 7.43 3.15 -0.51
N LEU A 10 6.36 2.58 -1.06
CA LEU A 10 5.00 3.01 -0.83
C LEU A 10 4.26 1.96 -0.01
N TYR A 11 3.72 2.34 1.14
CA TYR A 11 2.86 1.48 1.96
C TYR A 11 1.42 1.96 1.87
N ILE A 12 0.54 1.12 1.34
CA ILE A 12 -0.89 1.40 1.22
C ILE A 12 -1.63 0.51 2.22
N SER A 13 -2.35 1.14 3.13
CA SER A 13 -3.19 0.46 4.13
C SER A 13 -4.66 0.79 3.91
N PHE A 14 -5.54 -0.19 4.07
CA PHE A 14 -6.98 0.00 4.01
C PHE A 14 -7.66 0.07 5.38
N TYR A 15 -7.07 -0.57 6.38
CA TYR A 15 -7.71 -0.77 7.68
C TYR A 15 -6.92 -0.11 8.81
N GLU A 16 -5.59 -0.25 8.79
CA GLU A 16 -4.75 0.22 9.88
C GLU A 16 -4.50 1.73 9.77
N ASP A 17 -4.46 2.41 10.91
CA ASP A 17 -4.00 3.80 11.00
C ASP A 17 -2.48 3.85 11.03
N LYS A 18 -1.91 4.89 10.41
CA LYS A 18 -0.46 5.13 10.35
C LYS A 18 0.21 4.96 11.70
N GLU A 19 -0.31 5.63 12.73
CA GLU A 19 0.27 5.62 14.07
C GLU A 19 0.25 4.23 14.70
N LYS A 20 -0.83 3.47 14.47
CA LYS A 20 -0.97 2.11 14.98
C LYS A 20 0.02 1.16 14.30
N LEU A 21 0.12 1.24 12.97
CA LEU A 21 1.13 0.51 12.20
C LEU A 21 2.54 0.84 12.70
N PHE A 22 2.86 2.13 12.83
CA PHE A 22 4.20 2.56 13.19
C PHE A 22 4.58 2.12 14.62
N MET A 23 3.62 2.20 15.55
CA MET A 23 3.81 1.67 16.91
C MET A 23 4.03 0.16 16.90
N ASN A 24 3.23 -0.60 16.14
CA ASN A 24 3.34 -2.04 16.03
C ASN A 24 4.69 -2.45 15.43
N MET A 25 5.11 -1.79 14.35
CA MET A 25 6.38 -2.05 13.68
C MET A 25 7.58 -1.68 14.56
N ARG A 26 7.46 -0.62 15.38
CA ARG A 26 8.48 -0.27 16.37
C ARG A 26 8.69 -1.37 17.41
N ARG A 27 7.61 -2.05 17.83
CA ARG A 27 7.70 -3.21 18.75
C ARG A 27 8.41 -4.41 18.11
N LEU A 28 8.40 -4.49 16.79
CA LEU A 28 9.13 -5.49 16.00
C LEU A 28 10.58 -5.05 15.66
N GLY A 29 11.05 -3.94 16.23
CA GLY A 29 12.40 -3.41 15.99
C GLY A 29 12.55 -2.60 14.70
N MET A 30 11.45 -2.25 14.03
CA MET A 30 11.46 -1.44 12.81
C MET A 30 10.98 -0.01 13.08
N ASN A 31 11.85 0.98 12.89
CA ASN A 31 11.50 2.39 13.08
C ASN A 31 10.96 3.02 11.79
N LEU A 32 9.69 2.75 11.47
CA LEU A 32 9.06 3.29 10.26
C LEU A 32 8.94 4.82 10.23
N ARG A 33 8.85 5.47 11.40
CA ARG A 33 8.82 6.92 11.51
C ARG A 33 10.09 7.56 10.96
N GLU A 34 11.25 7.04 11.38
CA GLU A 34 12.53 7.53 10.90
C GLU A 34 12.70 7.33 9.38
N VAL A 35 12.21 6.22 8.85
CA VAL A 35 12.28 5.89 7.42
C VAL A 35 11.41 6.86 6.59
N GLU A 36 10.23 7.19 7.11
CA GLU A 36 9.32 8.16 6.51
C GLU A 36 9.86 9.59 6.60
N ASP A 37 10.42 10.00 7.75
CA ASP A 37 11.04 11.31 7.95
C ASP A 37 12.24 11.53 7.00
N ARG A 38 12.94 10.45 6.63
CA ARG A 38 14.01 10.45 5.61
C ARG A 38 13.47 10.53 4.17
N GLY A 39 12.17 10.48 3.96
CA GLY A 39 11.51 10.50 2.64
C GLY A 39 11.68 9.22 1.83
N THR A 40 12.16 8.13 2.46
CA THR A 40 12.38 6.83 1.81
C THR A 40 11.15 5.93 1.85
N MET A 41 10.15 6.29 2.65
CA MET A 41 8.85 5.64 2.67
C MET A 41 7.73 6.66 2.65
N THR A 42 6.68 6.37 1.88
CA THR A 42 5.41 7.10 1.87
C THR A 42 4.34 6.16 2.40
N TYR A 43 3.53 6.64 3.35
CA TYR A 43 2.35 5.92 3.84
C TYR A 43 1.07 6.56 3.32
N ILE A 44 0.16 5.73 2.80
CA ILE A 44 -1.18 6.14 2.37
C ILE A 44 -2.22 5.25 3.04
N LYS A 45 -3.22 5.86 3.68
CA LYS A 45 -4.44 5.16 4.09
C LYS A 45 -5.51 5.39 3.04
N LEU A 46 -6.03 4.32 2.44
CA LEU A 46 -7.15 4.38 1.51
C LEU A 46 -8.41 3.82 2.17
N PRO A 47 -9.60 4.42 1.93
CA PRO A 47 -10.85 3.80 2.33
C PRO A 47 -11.09 2.51 1.52
N VAL A 48 -11.76 1.52 2.13
CA VAL A 48 -12.11 0.25 1.46
C VAL A 48 -12.99 0.46 0.22
N THR A 49 -13.74 1.57 0.15
CA THR A 49 -14.55 1.94 -1.01
C THR A 49 -13.72 2.41 -2.21
N SER A 50 -12.46 2.82 -2.02
CA SER A 50 -11.55 3.38 -3.04
C SER A 50 -10.77 2.31 -3.81
N THR A 51 -11.40 1.18 -4.03
CA THR A 51 -10.77 -0.01 -4.59
C THR A 51 -10.37 0.12 -6.07
N GLU A 52 -11.20 0.77 -6.88
CA GLU A 52 -10.85 1.10 -8.27
C GLU A 52 -9.77 2.19 -8.34
N GLU A 53 -9.80 3.16 -7.42
CA GLU A 53 -8.77 4.19 -7.28
C GLU A 53 -7.41 3.57 -6.95
N LEU A 54 -7.37 2.52 -6.11
CA LEU A 54 -6.15 1.76 -5.84
C LEU A 54 -5.58 1.15 -7.13
N LEU A 55 -6.40 0.44 -7.92
CA LEU A 55 -5.94 -0.22 -9.14
C LEU A 55 -5.37 0.79 -10.14
N ASN A 56 -6.05 1.93 -10.28
CA ASN A 56 -5.55 3.03 -11.11
C ASN A 56 -4.24 3.57 -10.55
N ALA A 57 -4.16 3.87 -9.25
CA ALA A 57 -2.96 4.40 -8.61
C ALA A 57 -1.74 3.46 -8.72
N ILE A 58 -1.92 2.14 -8.63
CA ILE A 58 -0.81 1.18 -8.81
C ILE A 58 -0.46 1.00 -10.29
N ALA A 59 -1.42 1.18 -11.19
CA ALA A 59 -1.19 1.13 -12.63
C ALA A 59 -0.48 2.39 -13.16
N GLU A 60 -0.59 3.51 -12.47
CA GLU A 60 0.04 4.77 -12.84
C GLU A 60 1.57 4.62 -12.98
N PRO A 61 2.16 4.92 -14.15
CA PRO A 61 3.60 4.86 -14.36
C PRO A 61 4.38 5.72 -13.36
N SER A 62 3.81 6.86 -12.97
CA SER A 62 4.39 7.76 -11.98
C SER A 62 4.64 7.09 -10.62
N ILE A 63 3.78 6.14 -10.21
CA ILE A 63 3.96 5.37 -8.99
C ILE A 63 4.97 4.23 -9.22
N ARG A 64 4.85 3.53 -10.34
CA ARG A 64 5.74 2.40 -10.68
C ARG A 64 7.21 2.81 -10.82
N ASP A 65 7.45 3.98 -11.40
CA ASP A 65 8.81 4.49 -11.63
C ASP A 65 9.37 5.20 -10.38
N ALA A 66 8.51 5.74 -9.51
CA ALA A 66 8.93 6.45 -8.31
C ALA A 66 9.25 5.54 -7.13
N TYR A 67 8.63 4.36 -7.05
CA TYR A 67 8.75 3.46 -5.90
C TYR A 67 9.32 2.10 -6.30
N ALA A 68 10.39 1.69 -5.63
CA ALA A 68 11.02 0.39 -5.86
C ALA A 68 10.19 -0.77 -5.29
N VAL A 69 9.37 -0.49 -4.26
CA VAL A 69 8.51 -1.48 -3.60
C VAL A 69 7.19 -0.82 -3.24
N VAL A 70 6.09 -1.51 -3.55
CA VAL A 70 4.75 -1.15 -3.12
C VAL A 70 4.21 -2.27 -2.23
N VAL A 71 3.80 -1.91 -1.01
CA VAL A 71 3.16 -2.81 -0.05
C VAL A 71 1.67 -2.47 0.00
N ILE A 72 0.81 -3.48 -0.07
CA ILE A 72 -0.64 -3.33 -0.03
C ILE A 72 -1.17 -4.18 1.12
N ASP A 73 -1.80 -3.52 2.09
CA ASP A 73 -2.32 -4.14 3.30
C ASP A 73 -3.81 -3.78 3.52
N SER A 74 -4.77 -4.70 3.41
CA SER A 74 -4.62 -6.12 3.13
C SER A 74 -4.84 -6.43 1.65
N ILE A 75 -4.12 -7.43 1.15
CA ILE A 75 -4.29 -7.93 -0.23
C ILE A 75 -5.70 -8.46 -0.51
N ASN A 76 -6.45 -8.83 0.54
CA ASN A 76 -7.81 -9.35 0.42
C ASN A 76 -8.74 -8.39 -0.33
N ILE A 77 -8.59 -7.08 -0.11
CA ILE A 77 -9.40 -6.08 -0.82
C ILE A 77 -9.13 -6.14 -2.33
N VAL A 78 -7.88 -6.35 -2.73
CA VAL A 78 -7.52 -6.48 -4.14
C VAL A 78 -8.12 -7.76 -4.72
N LEU A 79 -8.09 -8.87 -3.97
CA LEU A 79 -8.67 -10.14 -4.39
C LEU A 79 -10.19 -10.05 -4.59
N GLU A 80 -10.91 -9.44 -3.65
CA GLU A 80 -12.36 -9.22 -3.76
C GLU A 80 -12.74 -8.44 -5.02
N LEU A 81 -11.89 -7.53 -5.49
CA LEU A 81 -12.14 -6.79 -6.73
C LEU A 81 -11.98 -7.63 -7.98
N VAL A 82 -10.93 -8.43 -8.01
CA VAL A 82 -10.66 -9.32 -9.14
C VAL A 82 -11.82 -10.31 -9.29
N GLU A 83 -12.30 -10.87 -8.19
CA GLU A 83 -13.47 -11.75 -8.16
C GLU A 83 -14.75 -11.03 -8.62
N LYS A 84 -15.01 -9.81 -8.13
CA LYS A 84 -16.18 -9.02 -8.55
C LYS A 84 -16.16 -8.68 -10.04
N LYS A 85 -14.99 -8.33 -10.61
CA LYS A 85 -14.85 -8.07 -12.05
C LYS A 85 -15.10 -9.34 -12.88
N SER A 86 -14.50 -10.47 -12.50
CA SER A 86 -14.68 -11.75 -13.19
C SER A 86 -16.15 -12.19 -13.26
N ASN A 87 -16.92 -12.01 -12.18
CA ASN A 87 -18.32 -12.40 -12.17
C ASN A 87 -19.22 -11.48 -13.00
N LYS A 88 -18.82 -10.22 -13.21
CA LYS A 88 -19.58 -9.24 -14.01
C LYS A 88 -19.43 -9.46 -15.52
N GLU A 89 -18.33 -10.09 -15.94
CA GLU A 89 -18.07 -10.45 -17.35
C GLU A 89 -18.80 -11.74 -17.78
N LEU A 90 -19.20 -12.59 -16.83
CA LEU A 90 -19.91 -13.87 -17.07
C LEU A 90 -21.44 -13.74 -17.09
N SER A 91 -21.99 -12.55 -16.86
CA SER A 91 -23.43 -12.28 -16.77
C SER A 91 -24.06 -11.68 -18.03
N PHE A 92 -23.50 -11.93 -19.21
CA PHE A 92 -24.05 -11.53 -20.52
C PHE A 92 -24.73 -12.70 -21.24
#